data_AF-A0A3G8GHP4-F1
#
_entry.id   AF-A0A3G8GHP4-F1
#
_cell.length_a   1.000
_cell.length_b   1.000
_cell.length_c   1.000
_cell.angle_alpha   90.00
_cell.angle_beta   90.00
_cell.angle_gamma   90.00
#
_symmetry.space_group_name_H-M   'P 1'
#
loop_
_entity.id
_entity.type
_entity.pdbx_description
1 polymer ?
#
loop_
_entity_poly.entity_id
_entity_poly.type
_entity_poly.pdbx_seq_one_letter_code
_entity_poly.pdbx_strand_id
1 'polypeptide(L)'
;MAHMPVRAHPPAVIAARQRGWTLIELAIVASIAMVLVVLAGGRLIREVDDAAAQATGTYLLAIKGAMDGYLVRHYDTLAEGGSVAGVVSALAPTLDELRSAGLLQGGFPERTPFNQSVAIRIERSAACPENGCRVDALIHTSTPLRPPGTPEPDPGVLAQVVMASGGYGAAAYPDQPAVMRGATYAVPNPLGATAGVVGAVASLDTTMFQQFVRMRDSRNPDLQGGLDVKGVVRLHDSLALRGPAGDCLTATNTGVLTVQCAGVLQARTGLFRADNGSVVRIDPASGIVASQRIHAAAGLSTDRGSIFDAADAQPTLRVAAGQMIVATGAGLALSVVGRDLVGHAGVSVDRLGVREVAAANTACTARISSQAGANAEFARTSAGGLLVCADGTWRELAALASTGGACNPNGAFATDSGSGTGLVCRLGVWMRADDLLSSYVMTGSQIVASGDSVLKPACGRLGTAAGTPLIYLLPQIESSKASSFTRKAVDAGAGWQVQLLDHDGTILGGPARAIAQVYCKY
;
A
#
# COMPACT_ATOMS: atom_id res chain seq x y z
N MET A 1 39.43 29.43 -121.19
CA MET A 1 39.21 30.39 -120.09
C MET A 1 40.22 30.04 -119.00
N ALA A 2 41.46 30.54 -119.04
CA ALA A 2 41.90 31.90 -118.72
C ALA A 2 41.60 32.27 -117.25
N HIS A 3 42.55 32.00 -116.34
CA HIS A 3 43.05 32.94 -115.34
C HIS A 3 44.26 32.37 -114.57
N MET A 4 45.44 32.96 -114.83
CA MET A 4 46.49 33.25 -113.84
C MET A 4 46.26 34.71 -113.36
N PRO A 5 46.87 35.24 -112.26
CA PRO A 5 48.15 34.87 -111.61
C PRO A 5 48.05 34.81 -110.05
N VAL A 6 49.07 34.45 -109.24
CA VAL A 6 50.19 35.29 -108.78
C VAL A 6 51.24 34.40 -108.08
N ARG A 7 52.51 34.67 -108.41
CA ARG A 7 53.74 34.15 -107.77
C ARG A 7 53.94 34.71 -106.36
N ALA A 8 54.38 33.85 -105.44
CA ALA A 8 55.32 34.22 -104.38
C ALA A 8 56.49 33.23 -104.39
N HIS A 9 57.72 33.74 -104.28
CA HIS A 9 58.97 32.99 -104.18
C HIS A 9 59.52 33.10 -102.74
N PRO A 10 60.47 32.23 -102.34
CA PRO A 10 60.43 31.43 -101.11
C PRO A 10 61.29 32.00 -99.96
N PRO A 11 61.33 31.36 -98.77
CA PRO A 11 62.59 31.20 -98.06
C PRO A 11 63.21 29.85 -98.43
N ALA A 12 64.50 29.90 -98.74
CA ALA A 12 65.34 28.76 -99.02
C ALA A 12 65.20 27.67 -97.95
N VAL A 13 64.93 26.43 -98.39
CA VAL A 13 65.22 25.25 -97.58
C VAL A 13 66.74 25.21 -97.44
N ILE A 14 67.23 25.68 -96.29
CA ILE A 14 68.56 25.33 -95.83
C ILE A 14 68.50 23.81 -95.60
N ALA A 15 68.97 23.05 -96.59
CA ALA A 15 69.36 21.68 -96.39
C ALA A 15 70.55 21.70 -95.41
N ALA A 16 70.23 21.75 -94.12
CA ALA A 16 71.18 21.44 -93.07
C ALA A 16 71.63 20.02 -93.37
N ARG A 17 72.88 19.87 -93.81
CA ARG A 17 73.59 18.60 -93.85
C ARG A 17 73.36 17.95 -92.48
N GLN A 18 72.52 16.91 -92.44
CA GLN A 18 72.45 16.00 -91.32
C GLN A 18 73.83 15.36 -91.20
N ARG A 19 74.69 15.99 -90.39
CA ARG A 19 75.86 15.32 -89.83
C ARG A 19 75.28 14.21 -88.97
N GLY A 20 75.76 12.98 -89.16
CA GLY A 20 75.30 11.75 -88.50
C GLY A 20 75.49 11.70 -86.98
N TRP A 21 75.39 12.83 -86.29
CA TRP A 21 75.41 12.98 -84.84
C TRP A 21 74.01 13.14 -84.24
N THR A 22 73.03 13.73 -84.96
CA THR A 22 71.69 13.95 -84.40
C THR A 22 70.86 12.67 -84.27
N LEU A 23 71.05 11.70 -85.17
CA LEU A 23 70.35 10.41 -85.12
C LEU A 23 70.86 9.51 -83.99
N ILE A 24 72.18 9.54 -83.71
CA ILE A 24 72.79 8.77 -82.61
C ILE A 24 72.39 9.38 -81.26
N GLU A 25 72.45 10.71 -81.10
CA GLU A 25 71.99 11.36 -79.87
C GLU A 25 70.50 11.11 -79.62
N LEU A 26 69.64 11.17 -80.65
CA LEU A 26 68.21 10.92 -80.50
C LEU A 26 67.89 9.46 -80.18
N ALA A 27 68.67 8.50 -80.72
CA ALA A 27 68.55 7.09 -80.37
C ALA A 27 69.00 6.82 -78.91
N ILE A 28 70.07 7.46 -78.45
CA ILE A 28 70.54 7.36 -77.06
C ILE A 28 69.51 7.99 -76.11
N VAL A 29 69.00 9.19 -76.41
CA VAL A 29 67.97 9.83 -75.59
C VAL A 29 66.68 9.00 -75.56
N ALA A 30 66.24 8.45 -76.70
CA ALA A 30 65.05 7.60 -76.75
C ALA A 30 65.22 6.29 -75.96
N SER A 31 66.38 5.64 -76.05
CA SER A 31 66.66 4.41 -75.27
C SER A 31 66.75 4.69 -73.76
N ILE A 32 67.39 5.78 -73.35
CA ILE A 32 67.41 6.22 -71.94
C ILE A 32 65.99 6.55 -71.46
N ALA A 33 65.20 7.28 -72.26
CA ALA A 33 63.81 7.60 -71.94
C ALA A 33 62.95 6.34 -71.81
N MET A 34 63.13 5.34 -72.68
CA MET A 34 62.40 4.08 -72.61
C MET A 34 62.75 3.27 -71.36
N VAL A 35 64.05 3.23 -70.99
CA VAL A 35 64.50 2.62 -69.73
C VAL A 35 63.90 3.34 -68.52
N LEU A 36 63.88 4.68 -68.53
CA LEU A 36 63.27 5.48 -67.47
C LEU A 36 61.75 5.26 -67.37
N VAL A 37 61.04 5.15 -68.50
CA VAL A 37 59.59 4.85 -68.52
C VAL A 37 59.31 3.46 -67.95
N VAL A 38 60.12 2.45 -68.27
CA VAL A 38 59.97 1.09 -67.70
C VAL A 38 60.25 1.09 -66.19
N LEU A 39 61.29 1.79 -65.74
CA LEU A 39 61.63 1.91 -64.31
C LEU A 39 60.57 2.70 -63.54
N ALA A 40 60.04 3.78 -64.11
CA ALA A 40 58.97 4.59 -63.54
C ALA A 40 57.64 3.82 -63.49
N GLY A 41 57.30 3.08 -64.55
CA GLY A 41 56.11 2.21 -64.58
C GLY A 41 56.16 1.12 -63.51
N GLY A 42 57.33 0.50 -63.31
CA GLY A 42 57.52 -0.47 -62.22
C GLY A 42 57.43 0.13 -60.82
N ARG A 43 57.74 1.42 -60.63
CA ARG A 43 57.51 2.11 -59.35
C ARG A 43 56.03 2.41 -59.13
N LEU A 44 55.32 2.88 -60.16
CA LEU A 44 53.89 3.19 -60.06
C LEU A 44 53.06 1.95 -59.71
N ILE A 45 53.36 0.80 -60.32
CA ILE A 45 52.64 -0.46 -60.02
C ILE A 45 52.87 -0.87 -58.56
N ARG A 46 54.11 -0.77 -58.06
CA ARG A 46 54.42 -1.05 -56.65
C ARG A 46 53.70 -0.10 -55.69
N GLU A 47 53.62 1.18 -56.01
CA GLU A 47 52.85 2.15 -55.20
C GLU A 47 51.35 1.80 -55.14
N VAL A 48 50.79 1.30 -56.26
CA VAL A 48 49.39 0.83 -56.30
C VAL A 48 49.21 -0.44 -55.47
N ASP A 49 50.13 -1.41 -55.57
CA ASP A 49 50.09 -2.64 -54.77
C ASP A 49 50.28 -2.35 -53.27
N ASP A 50 51.17 -1.43 -52.91
CA ASP A 50 51.39 -0.98 -51.53
C ASP A 50 50.14 -0.30 -50.97
N ALA A 51 49.48 0.55 -51.77
CA ALA A 51 48.22 1.18 -51.39
C ALA A 51 47.09 0.15 -51.24
N ALA A 52 47.00 -0.83 -52.14
CA ALA A 52 46.03 -1.93 -52.05
C ALA A 52 46.29 -2.84 -50.83
N ALA A 53 47.56 -3.09 -50.49
CA ALA A 53 47.96 -3.84 -49.31
C ALA A 53 47.58 -3.09 -48.02
N GLN A 54 47.88 -1.80 -47.95
CA GLN A 54 47.49 -0.96 -46.81
C GLN A 54 45.97 -0.92 -46.65
N ALA A 55 45.23 -0.72 -47.75
CA ALA A 55 43.76 -0.73 -47.74
C ALA A 55 43.17 -2.10 -47.38
N THR A 56 43.86 -3.21 -47.72
CA THR A 56 43.44 -4.55 -47.30
C THR A 56 43.64 -4.74 -45.79
N GLY A 57 44.74 -4.23 -45.22
CA GLY A 57 44.95 -4.26 -43.77
C GLY A 57 43.89 -3.46 -43.01
N THR A 58 43.55 -2.25 -43.47
CA THR A 58 42.49 -1.43 -42.86
C THR A 58 41.10 -2.05 -43.02
N TYR A 59 40.83 -2.69 -44.17
CA TYR A 59 39.62 -3.48 -44.40
C TYR A 59 39.49 -4.63 -43.39
N LEU A 60 40.56 -5.39 -43.15
CA LEU A 60 40.55 -6.48 -42.16
C LEU A 60 40.37 -5.96 -40.73
N LEU A 61 40.94 -4.81 -40.40
CA LEU A 61 40.74 -4.16 -39.10
C LEU A 61 39.30 -3.72 -38.84
N ALA A 62 38.59 -3.25 -39.87
CA ALA A 62 37.18 -2.90 -39.74
C ALA A 62 36.33 -4.14 -39.40
N ILE A 63 36.61 -5.27 -40.06
CA ILE A 63 35.94 -6.55 -39.74
C ILE A 63 36.34 -7.02 -38.35
N LYS A 64 37.61 -6.91 -37.96
CA LYS A 64 38.07 -7.21 -36.59
C LYS A 64 37.27 -6.41 -35.56
N GLY A 65 37.08 -5.11 -35.75
CA GLY A 65 36.29 -4.28 -34.83
C GLY A 65 34.83 -4.74 -34.73
N ALA A 66 34.21 -5.13 -35.86
CA ALA A 66 32.88 -5.73 -35.85
C ALA A 66 32.86 -7.06 -35.08
N MET A 67 33.90 -7.87 -35.22
CA MET A 67 34.06 -9.13 -34.49
C MET A 67 34.33 -8.93 -33.00
N ASP A 68 35.10 -7.92 -32.59
CA ASP A 68 35.26 -7.58 -31.17
C ASP A 68 33.87 -7.29 -30.55
N GLY A 69 33.04 -6.50 -31.25
CA GLY A 69 31.67 -6.23 -30.83
C GLY A 69 30.77 -7.48 -30.80
N TYR A 70 30.91 -8.37 -31.79
CA TYR A 70 30.18 -9.64 -31.85
C TYR A 70 30.54 -10.55 -30.66
N LEU A 71 31.85 -10.73 -30.42
CA LEU A 71 32.36 -11.54 -29.32
C LEU A 71 31.92 -10.99 -27.96
N VAL A 72 32.00 -9.68 -27.74
CA VAL A 72 31.55 -9.06 -26.47
C VAL A 72 30.04 -9.21 -26.27
N ARG A 73 29.24 -9.02 -27.32
CA ARG A 73 27.77 -9.07 -27.22
C ARG A 73 27.25 -10.49 -26.99
N HIS A 74 27.91 -11.49 -27.57
CA HIS A 74 27.43 -12.87 -27.58
C HIS A 74 28.34 -13.84 -26.84
N TYR A 75 29.24 -13.34 -25.98
CA TYR A 75 30.25 -14.17 -25.31
C TYR A 75 29.64 -15.39 -24.60
N ASP A 76 28.65 -15.19 -23.72
CA ASP A 76 28.08 -16.29 -22.92
C ASP A 76 27.45 -17.35 -23.83
N THR A 77 26.70 -16.93 -24.86
CA THR A 77 26.10 -17.82 -25.86
C THR A 77 27.16 -18.59 -26.65
N LEU A 78 28.25 -17.93 -27.06
CA LEU A 78 29.34 -18.56 -27.81
C LEU A 78 30.14 -19.52 -26.93
N ALA A 79 30.42 -19.15 -25.68
CA ALA A 79 31.11 -19.98 -24.70
C ALA A 79 30.34 -21.29 -24.46
N GLU A 80 29.03 -21.21 -24.28
CA GLU A 80 28.14 -22.37 -24.09
C GLU A 80 27.91 -23.17 -25.38
N GLY A 81 28.21 -22.59 -26.56
CA GLY A 81 27.95 -23.22 -27.86
C GLY A 81 26.50 -23.11 -28.33
N GLY A 82 25.77 -22.13 -27.81
CA GLY A 82 24.41 -21.81 -28.24
C GLY A 82 24.35 -21.13 -29.61
N SER A 83 23.13 -21.05 -30.16
CA SER A 83 22.85 -20.32 -31.39
C SER A 83 22.65 -18.83 -31.14
N VAL A 84 23.19 -17.97 -32.01
CA VAL A 84 22.95 -16.52 -31.99
C VAL A 84 21.80 -16.17 -32.94
N ALA A 85 20.78 -15.48 -32.43
CA ALA A 85 19.63 -15.09 -33.23
C ALA A 85 20.02 -14.17 -34.40
N GLY A 86 19.54 -14.48 -35.60
CA GLY A 86 19.87 -13.73 -36.83
C GLY A 86 21.19 -14.13 -37.49
N VAL A 87 21.89 -15.15 -36.97
CA VAL A 87 23.12 -15.70 -37.55
C VAL A 87 22.94 -17.20 -37.78
N VAL A 88 23.20 -17.67 -39.01
CA VAL A 88 23.04 -19.07 -39.41
C VAL A 88 24.04 -19.97 -38.68
N SER A 89 25.31 -19.56 -38.63
CA SER A 89 26.37 -20.26 -37.91
C SER A 89 27.03 -19.33 -36.90
N ALA A 90 26.74 -19.53 -35.62
CA ALA A 90 27.24 -18.68 -34.55
C ALA A 90 28.78 -18.59 -34.51
N LEU A 91 29.47 -19.66 -34.94
CA LEU A 91 30.93 -19.76 -35.00
C LEU A 91 31.53 -19.39 -36.37
N ALA A 92 30.71 -19.02 -37.35
CA ALA A 92 31.17 -18.58 -38.67
C ALA A 92 30.21 -17.52 -39.24
N PRO A 93 30.11 -16.34 -38.60
CA PRO A 93 29.24 -15.27 -39.08
C PRO A 93 29.74 -14.72 -40.42
N THR A 94 28.80 -14.32 -41.27
CA THR A 94 29.06 -13.69 -42.57
C THR A 94 29.11 -12.16 -42.46
N LEU A 95 29.70 -11.49 -43.45
CA LEU A 95 29.73 -10.02 -43.49
C LEU A 95 28.31 -9.43 -43.56
N ASP A 96 27.40 -10.08 -44.28
CA ASP A 96 25.99 -9.73 -44.34
C ASP A 96 25.31 -9.76 -42.97
N GLU A 97 25.54 -10.83 -42.21
CA GLU A 97 25.00 -10.97 -40.85
C GLU A 97 25.55 -9.88 -39.93
N LEU A 98 26.85 -9.56 -40.00
CA LEU A 98 27.46 -8.48 -39.21
C LEU A 98 26.89 -7.10 -39.57
N ARG A 99 26.57 -6.84 -40.84
CA ARG A 99 25.87 -5.60 -41.26
C ARG A 99 24.45 -5.56 -40.71
N SER A 100 23.71 -6.67 -40.82
CA SER A 100 22.34 -6.77 -40.32
C SER A 100 22.25 -6.60 -38.79
N ALA A 101 23.29 -7.05 -38.06
CA ALA A 101 23.42 -6.90 -36.61
C ALA A 101 23.88 -5.50 -36.16
N GLY A 102 24.15 -4.60 -37.11
CA GLY A 102 24.65 -3.24 -36.86
C GLY A 102 26.08 -3.18 -36.32
N LEU A 103 26.86 -4.25 -36.49
CA LEU A 103 28.27 -4.32 -36.06
C LEU A 103 29.24 -3.84 -37.15
N LEU A 104 28.81 -3.92 -38.41
CA LEU A 104 29.56 -3.44 -39.57
C LEU A 104 28.72 -2.41 -40.33
N GLN A 105 29.37 -1.43 -40.98
CA GLN A 105 28.65 -0.39 -41.73
C GLN A 105 27.86 -1.00 -42.91
N GLY A 106 26.63 -0.53 -43.14
CA GLY A 106 25.76 -1.07 -44.19
C GLY A 106 26.34 -1.03 -45.61
N GLY A 107 27.21 -0.05 -45.90
CA GLY A 107 27.91 0.08 -47.19
C GLY A 107 29.30 -0.56 -47.23
N PHE A 108 29.66 -1.39 -46.25
CA PHE A 108 30.97 -2.02 -46.22
C PHE A 108 31.16 -2.99 -47.41
N PRO A 109 32.28 -2.92 -48.15
CA PRO A 109 32.47 -3.73 -49.36
C PRO A 109 32.56 -5.23 -49.06
N GLU A 110 32.09 -6.07 -49.99
CA GLU A 110 32.16 -7.54 -49.87
C GLU A 110 33.56 -8.12 -50.09
N ARG A 111 34.42 -7.34 -50.75
CA ARG A 111 35.71 -7.80 -51.24
C ARG A 111 36.80 -6.83 -50.85
N THR A 112 37.98 -7.38 -50.64
CA THR A 112 39.21 -6.62 -50.43
C THR A 112 39.59 -5.82 -51.70
N PRO A 113 40.49 -4.83 -51.58
CA PRO A 113 41.09 -4.15 -52.73
C PRO A 113 41.75 -5.07 -53.76
N PHE A 114 42.26 -6.23 -53.35
CA PHE A 114 42.77 -7.26 -54.27
C PHE A 114 41.68 -8.26 -54.75
N ASN A 115 40.40 -7.93 -54.58
CA ASN A 115 39.24 -8.68 -55.05
C ASN A 115 39.05 -10.09 -54.42
N GLN A 116 39.51 -10.29 -53.18
CA GLN A 116 39.22 -11.52 -52.43
C GLN A 116 37.97 -11.37 -51.57
N SER A 117 37.23 -12.47 -51.41
CA SER A 117 36.26 -12.61 -50.33
C SER A 117 36.95 -12.90 -49.01
N VAL A 118 36.26 -12.62 -47.91
CA VAL A 118 36.71 -12.90 -46.55
C VAL A 118 35.75 -13.85 -45.87
N ALA A 119 36.31 -14.80 -45.13
CA ALA A 119 35.59 -15.71 -44.26
C ALA A 119 36.01 -15.47 -42.80
N ILE A 120 35.09 -15.77 -41.89
CA ILE A 120 35.30 -15.64 -40.45
C ILE A 120 35.09 -17.01 -39.82
N ARG A 121 36.01 -17.40 -38.95
CA ARG A 121 35.92 -18.61 -38.15
C ARG A 121 36.19 -18.29 -36.70
N ILE A 122 35.31 -18.73 -35.82
CA ILE A 122 35.44 -18.57 -34.38
C ILE A 122 35.82 -19.91 -33.76
N GLU A 123 36.88 -19.89 -32.96
CA GLU A 123 37.34 -21.03 -32.19
C GLU A 123 37.21 -20.74 -30.69
N ARG A 124 36.90 -21.80 -29.94
CA ARG A 124 36.73 -21.75 -28.50
C ARG A 124 37.87 -22.53 -27.87
N SER A 125 38.42 -22.03 -26.78
CA SER A 125 39.37 -22.80 -26.00
C SER A 125 38.68 -24.01 -25.35
N ALA A 126 39.47 -25.03 -25.01
CA ALA A 126 38.97 -26.21 -24.32
C ALA A 126 38.40 -25.90 -22.91
N ALA A 127 38.71 -24.73 -22.36
CA ALA A 127 38.21 -24.29 -21.05
C ALA A 127 36.78 -23.74 -21.10
N CYS A 128 36.15 -23.58 -22.27
CA CYS A 128 34.78 -23.08 -22.37
C CYS A 128 33.74 -24.14 -21.97
N PRO A 129 32.72 -23.81 -21.15
CA PRO A 129 32.31 -22.47 -20.69
C PRO A 129 32.90 -22.05 -19.32
N GLU A 130 33.85 -22.80 -18.77
CA GLU A 130 34.42 -22.56 -17.44
C GLU A 130 35.39 -21.36 -17.38
N ASN A 131 36.00 -21.17 -16.20
CA ASN A 131 36.98 -20.11 -15.98
C ASN A 131 38.20 -20.27 -16.89
N GLY A 132 38.60 -19.18 -17.55
CA GLY A 132 39.64 -19.19 -18.58
C GLY A 132 39.12 -19.50 -20.00
N CYS A 133 37.80 -19.51 -20.20
CA CYS A 133 37.21 -19.60 -21.54
C CYS A 133 37.66 -18.42 -22.41
N ARG A 134 38.34 -18.75 -23.52
CA ARG A 134 38.84 -17.81 -24.52
C ARG A 134 38.12 -18.09 -25.83
N VAL A 135 37.65 -17.03 -26.49
CA VAL A 135 36.99 -17.12 -27.80
C VAL A 135 37.73 -16.25 -28.79
N ASP A 136 38.16 -16.86 -29.89
CA ASP A 136 39.00 -16.26 -30.92
C ASP A 136 38.32 -16.28 -32.27
N ALA A 137 38.17 -15.12 -32.90
CA ALA A 137 37.70 -15.00 -34.27
C ALA A 137 38.90 -14.78 -35.21
N LEU A 138 39.14 -15.73 -36.09
CA LEU A 138 40.06 -15.60 -37.22
C LEU A 138 39.28 -15.08 -38.44
N ILE A 139 39.62 -13.86 -38.85
CA ILE A 139 39.17 -13.27 -40.11
C ILE A 139 40.23 -13.58 -41.16
N HIS A 140 39.88 -14.23 -42.26
CA HIS A 140 40.87 -14.57 -43.29
C HIS A 140 40.30 -14.46 -44.69
N THR A 141 41.19 -14.22 -45.64
CA THR A 141 40.86 -14.25 -47.07
C THR A 141 40.55 -15.68 -47.51
N SER A 142 39.52 -15.85 -48.34
CA SER A 142 39.11 -17.18 -48.84
C SER A 142 40.01 -17.68 -49.97
N THR A 143 40.82 -16.80 -50.55
CA THR A 143 41.79 -17.09 -51.61
C THR A 143 43.08 -16.33 -51.37
N PRO A 144 44.24 -16.84 -51.81
CA PRO A 144 45.51 -16.12 -51.70
C PRO A 144 45.50 -14.73 -52.33
N LEU A 145 46.17 -13.77 -51.70
CA LEU A 145 46.52 -12.51 -52.33
C LEU A 145 47.56 -12.77 -53.40
N ARG A 146 47.23 -12.35 -54.63
CA ARG A 146 48.11 -12.41 -55.78
C ARG A 146 48.09 -11.04 -56.45
N PRO A 147 49.24 -10.36 -56.56
CA PRO A 147 49.38 -9.19 -57.41
C PRO A 147 48.98 -9.52 -58.85
N PRO A 148 48.40 -8.58 -59.60
CA PRO A 148 48.06 -8.78 -60.99
C PRO A 148 49.31 -9.17 -61.81
N GLY A 149 49.29 -10.37 -62.42
CA GLY A 149 50.36 -10.83 -63.32
C GLY A 149 51.42 -11.72 -62.69
N THR A 150 51.37 -12.02 -61.38
CA THR A 150 52.25 -13.02 -60.74
C THR A 150 51.45 -14.24 -60.28
N PRO A 151 51.93 -15.47 -60.55
CA PRO A 151 51.26 -16.69 -60.09
C PRO A 151 51.50 -16.95 -58.58
N GLU A 152 52.60 -16.42 -58.05
CA GLU A 152 53.01 -16.59 -56.66
C GLU A 152 52.66 -15.36 -55.80
N PRO A 153 52.28 -15.57 -54.53
CA PRO A 153 52.12 -14.48 -53.55
C PRO A 153 53.44 -13.78 -53.27
N ASP A 154 53.43 -12.44 -53.30
CA ASP A 154 54.60 -11.61 -52.96
C ASP A 154 54.72 -11.42 -51.44
N PRO A 155 55.81 -11.90 -50.78
CA PRO A 155 56.02 -11.71 -49.35
C PRO A 155 56.01 -10.25 -48.88
N GLY A 156 56.43 -9.30 -49.73
CA GLY A 156 56.43 -7.87 -49.41
C GLY A 156 55.02 -7.32 -49.27
N VAL A 157 54.14 -7.65 -50.21
CA VAL A 157 52.70 -7.29 -50.15
C VAL A 157 52.04 -7.90 -48.92
N LEU A 158 52.32 -9.18 -48.63
CA LEU A 158 51.79 -9.85 -47.43
C LEU A 158 52.24 -9.16 -46.14
N ALA A 159 53.52 -8.82 -46.04
CA ALA A 159 54.07 -8.11 -44.88
C ALA A 159 53.43 -6.72 -44.71
N GLN A 160 53.19 -6.01 -45.82
CA GLN A 160 52.53 -4.70 -45.80
C GLN A 160 51.08 -4.78 -45.29
N VAL A 161 50.33 -5.83 -45.67
CA VAL A 161 48.98 -6.08 -45.11
C VAL A 161 49.05 -6.33 -43.61
N VAL A 162 49.99 -7.15 -43.16
CA VAL A 162 50.18 -7.47 -41.73
C VAL A 162 50.54 -6.21 -40.94
N MET A 163 51.44 -5.37 -41.47
CA MET A 163 51.82 -4.08 -40.89
C MET A 163 50.63 -3.11 -40.80
N ALA A 164 49.87 -2.96 -41.89
CA ALA A 164 48.69 -2.11 -41.94
C ALA A 164 47.55 -2.57 -41.02
N SER A 165 47.58 -3.85 -40.60
CA SER A 165 46.63 -4.43 -39.65
C SER A 165 47.00 -4.17 -38.18
N GLY A 166 47.95 -3.27 -37.91
CA GLY A 166 48.19 -2.72 -36.57
C GLY A 166 48.61 -3.73 -35.50
N GLY A 167 49.31 -4.80 -35.89
CA GLY A 167 49.74 -5.88 -34.98
C GLY A 167 48.72 -7.01 -34.77
N TYR A 168 47.50 -6.87 -35.30
CA TYR A 168 46.47 -7.91 -35.28
C TYR A 168 46.41 -8.74 -36.56
N GLY A 169 47.16 -8.39 -37.60
CA GLY A 169 47.20 -9.12 -38.85
C GLY A 169 48.13 -10.33 -38.84
N ALA A 170 47.87 -11.28 -39.73
CA ALA A 170 48.73 -12.42 -40.02
C ALA A 170 48.69 -12.80 -41.49
N ALA A 171 49.75 -13.44 -41.97
CA ALA A 171 49.83 -13.96 -43.33
C ALA A 171 50.45 -15.37 -43.36
N ALA A 172 49.99 -16.20 -44.30
CA ALA A 172 50.62 -17.47 -44.65
C ALA A 172 51.73 -17.22 -45.67
N TYR A 173 52.96 -17.09 -45.19
CA TYR A 173 54.11 -16.81 -46.04
C TYR A 173 54.54 -18.07 -46.83
N PRO A 174 55.17 -17.92 -48.01
CA PRO A 174 55.58 -19.06 -48.84
C PRO A 174 56.54 -20.05 -48.17
N ASP A 175 57.33 -19.61 -47.18
CA ASP A 175 58.25 -20.46 -46.41
C ASP A 175 57.54 -21.39 -45.43
N GLN A 176 56.36 -21.00 -44.94
CA GLN A 176 55.54 -21.79 -44.00
C GLN A 176 54.04 -21.65 -44.31
N PRO A 177 53.56 -22.18 -45.44
CA PRO A 177 52.22 -21.89 -45.94
C PRO A 177 51.08 -22.51 -45.12
N ALA A 178 51.38 -23.47 -44.23
CA ALA A 178 50.41 -24.13 -43.37
C ALA A 178 50.03 -23.32 -42.12
N VAL A 179 50.73 -22.22 -41.84
CA VAL A 179 50.53 -21.39 -40.64
C VAL A 179 50.41 -19.93 -41.06
N MET A 180 49.41 -19.23 -40.51
CA MET A 180 49.31 -17.78 -40.62
C MET A 180 50.10 -17.16 -39.47
N ARG A 181 51.17 -16.43 -39.78
CA ARG A 181 52.05 -15.78 -38.79
C ARG A 181 51.77 -14.29 -38.71
N GLY A 182 51.47 -13.81 -37.52
CA GLY A 182 51.34 -12.40 -37.16
C GLY A 182 52.46 -11.94 -36.23
N ALA A 183 52.34 -10.71 -35.72
CA ALA A 183 53.33 -10.14 -34.79
C ALA A 183 53.23 -10.74 -33.38
N THR A 184 52.02 -11.10 -32.94
CA THR A 184 51.74 -11.54 -31.56
C THR A 184 51.13 -12.95 -31.49
N TYR A 185 50.92 -13.59 -32.63
CA TYR A 185 50.26 -14.90 -32.71
C TYR A 185 50.66 -15.67 -33.97
N ALA A 186 50.46 -16.99 -33.93
CA ALA A 186 50.54 -17.88 -35.09
C ALA A 186 49.41 -18.89 -34.98
N VAL A 187 48.63 -19.05 -36.05
CA VAL A 187 47.47 -19.95 -36.08
C VAL A 187 47.52 -20.85 -37.32
N PRO A 188 46.95 -22.06 -37.28
CA PRO A 188 46.85 -22.92 -38.46
C PRO A 188 46.13 -22.19 -39.60
N ASN A 189 46.64 -22.29 -40.82
CA ASN A 189 46.00 -21.71 -41.99
C ASN A 189 44.70 -22.49 -42.31
N PRO A 190 43.52 -21.84 -42.32
CA PRO A 190 42.25 -22.50 -42.62
C PRO A 190 42.19 -23.15 -44.01
N LEU A 191 43.01 -22.68 -44.95
CA LEU A 191 43.11 -23.23 -46.32
C LEU A 191 44.24 -24.26 -46.47
N GLY A 192 44.76 -24.80 -45.37
CA GLY A 192 45.87 -25.76 -45.38
C GLY A 192 47.20 -25.12 -45.80
N ALA A 193 48.07 -25.89 -46.45
CA ALA A 193 49.39 -25.43 -46.89
C ALA A 193 49.33 -24.51 -48.13
N THR A 194 48.52 -23.45 -48.07
CA THR A 194 48.29 -22.50 -49.17
C THR A 194 48.91 -21.14 -48.83
N ALA A 195 50.00 -20.77 -49.54
CA ALA A 195 50.64 -19.47 -49.36
C ALA A 195 49.75 -18.31 -49.83
N GLY A 196 49.93 -17.13 -49.23
CA GLY A 196 49.31 -15.87 -49.64
C GLY A 196 47.99 -15.54 -48.95
N VAL A 197 47.52 -16.36 -48.02
CA VAL A 197 46.33 -16.07 -47.21
C VAL A 197 46.70 -14.99 -46.18
N VAL A 198 45.98 -13.89 -46.15
CA VAL A 198 46.07 -12.86 -45.10
C VAL A 198 44.82 -12.84 -44.25
N GLY A 199 44.95 -12.35 -43.02
CA GLY A 199 43.85 -12.25 -42.08
C GLY A 199 44.16 -11.37 -40.87
N ALA A 200 43.20 -11.28 -39.97
CA ALA A 200 43.31 -10.64 -38.68
C ALA A 200 42.66 -11.49 -37.59
N VAL A 201 43.05 -11.30 -36.34
CA VAL A 201 42.45 -11.99 -35.19
C VAL A 201 41.76 -11.01 -34.26
N ALA A 202 40.55 -11.35 -33.83
CA ALA A 202 39.88 -10.76 -32.69
C ALA A 202 39.82 -11.82 -31.58
N SER A 203 40.20 -11.45 -30.36
CA SER A 203 40.27 -12.38 -29.22
C SER A 203 39.61 -11.72 -28.03
N LEU A 204 38.74 -12.46 -27.34
CA LEU A 204 38.18 -12.05 -26.06
C LEU A 204 38.60 -13.03 -24.97
N ASP A 205 39.38 -12.52 -24.02
CA ASP A 205 39.74 -13.20 -22.77
C ASP A 205 39.00 -12.50 -21.62
N THR A 206 38.18 -13.25 -20.88
CA THR A 206 37.29 -12.69 -19.85
C THR A 206 37.90 -12.59 -18.47
N THR A 207 39.17 -12.95 -18.27
CA THR A 207 39.82 -12.90 -16.95
C THR A 207 39.67 -11.54 -16.24
N MET A 208 39.70 -10.42 -16.98
CA MET A 208 39.48 -9.08 -16.41
C MET A 208 37.99 -8.69 -16.29
N PHE A 209 37.14 -9.10 -17.25
CA PHE A 209 35.74 -8.68 -17.29
C PHE A 209 34.83 -9.47 -16.35
N GLN A 210 35.27 -10.64 -15.88
CA GLN A 210 34.54 -11.44 -14.90
C GLN A 210 34.39 -10.73 -13.53
N GLN A 211 35.24 -9.75 -13.22
CA GLN A 211 35.24 -9.01 -11.94
C GLN A 211 34.08 -8.02 -11.78
N PHE A 212 33.36 -7.70 -12.86
CA PHE A 212 32.27 -6.72 -12.86
C PHE A 212 30.91 -7.39 -13.06
N VAL A 213 29.87 -6.84 -12.42
CA VAL A 213 28.47 -7.18 -12.69
C VAL A 213 28.02 -6.42 -13.93
N ARG A 214 27.47 -7.13 -14.92
CA ARG A 214 27.12 -6.57 -16.23
C ARG A 214 25.61 -6.35 -16.37
N MET A 215 25.20 -5.60 -17.40
CA MET A 215 23.79 -5.54 -17.76
C MET A 215 23.31 -6.92 -18.21
N ARG A 216 22.19 -7.38 -17.64
CA ARG A 216 21.63 -8.73 -17.87
C ARG A 216 22.58 -9.87 -17.47
N ASP A 217 23.40 -9.64 -16.44
CA ASP A 217 24.21 -10.71 -15.86
C ASP A 217 23.31 -11.84 -15.33
N SER A 218 23.53 -13.05 -15.81
CA SER A 218 22.79 -14.26 -15.39
C SER A 218 23.47 -14.97 -14.23
N ARG A 219 24.70 -14.58 -13.88
CA ARG A 219 25.43 -15.15 -12.75
C ARG A 219 24.74 -14.74 -11.44
N ASN A 220 25.01 -15.47 -10.36
CA ASN A 220 24.68 -15.04 -9.02
C ASN A 220 25.88 -14.25 -8.44
N PRO A 221 25.93 -12.91 -8.57
CA PRO A 221 27.04 -12.14 -8.05
C PRO A 221 27.01 -12.14 -6.52
N ASP A 222 28.07 -12.66 -5.91
CA ASP A 222 28.23 -12.69 -4.46
C ASP A 222 28.69 -11.32 -3.93
N LEU A 223 27.77 -10.35 -3.89
CA LEU A 223 28.03 -8.99 -3.41
C LEU A 223 28.17 -8.98 -1.87
N GLN A 224 29.41 -9.01 -1.38
CA GLN A 224 29.72 -9.03 0.05
C GLN A 224 29.66 -7.66 0.75
N GLY A 225 29.58 -6.56 -0.02
CA GLY A 225 29.51 -5.19 0.50
C GLY A 225 28.10 -4.65 0.63
N GLY A 226 27.97 -3.42 1.15
CA GLY A 226 26.70 -2.69 1.12
C GLY A 226 26.29 -2.35 -0.32
N LEU A 227 25.01 -2.51 -0.64
CA LEU A 227 24.42 -2.16 -1.93
C LEU A 227 23.62 -0.85 -1.79
N ASP A 228 24.11 0.23 -2.42
CA ASP A 228 23.39 1.50 -2.53
C ASP A 228 22.94 1.73 -3.98
N VAL A 229 21.64 1.98 -4.15
CA VAL A 229 21.00 2.19 -5.46
C VAL A 229 20.26 3.52 -5.42
N LYS A 230 20.74 4.51 -6.19
CA LYS A 230 20.12 5.84 -6.29
C LYS A 230 18.69 5.80 -6.86
N GLY A 231 18.39 4.80 -7.67
CA GLY A 231 17.11 4.63 -8.37
C GLY A 231 16.20 3.56 -7.75
N VAL A 232 15.13 3.25 -8.48
CA VAL A 232 14.17 2.21 -8.08
C VAL A 232 14.78 0.82 -8.33
N VAL A 233 14.71 -0.04 -7.32
CA VAL A 233 14.97 -1.48 -7.46
C VAL A 233 13.65 -2.17 -7.83
N ARG A 234 13.63 -2.88 -8.97
CA ARG A 234 12.51 -3.74 -9.37
C ARG A 234 12.96 -5.19 -9.29
N LEU A 235 12.18 -6.01 -8.60
CA LEU A 235 12.40 -7.45 -8.44
C LEU A 235 11.28 -8.19 -9.15
N HIS A 236 11.60 -9.28 -9.83
CA HIS A 236 10.61 -10.06 -10.59
C HIS A 236 9.91 -11.13 -9.73
N ASP A 237 10.65 -11.78 -8.83
CA ASP A 237 10.14 -12.90 -8.04
C ASP A 237 10.00 -12.56 -6.55
N SER A 238 11.12 -12.41 -5.85
CA SER A 238 11.12 -12.20 -4.40
C SER A 238 12.31 -11.40 -3.89
N LEU A 239 12.12 -10.70 -2.77
CA LEU A 239 13.17 -10.17 -1.91
C LEU A 239 13.23 -11.01 -0.64
N ALA A 240 14.42 -11.46 -0.23
CA ALA A 240 14.66 -12.07 1.06
C ALA A 240 15.82 -11.37 1.78
N LEU A 241 15.60 -10.88 2.99
CA LEU A 241 16.67 -10.46 3.90
C LEU A 241 16.95 -11.63 4.84
N ARG A 242 18.07 -12.31 4.61
CA ARG A 242 18.47 -13.48 5.38
C ARG A 242 19.32 -13.07 6.57
N GLY A 243 18.92 -13.53 7.75
CA GLY A 243 19.73 -13.48 8.97
C GLY A 243 20.35 -14.85 9.29
N PRO A 244 21.08 -14.96 10.42
CA PRO A 244 21.72 -16.20 10.84
C PRO A 244 20.75 -17.38 11.03
N ALA A 245 19.48 -17.10 11.32
CA ALA A 245 18.43 -18.08 11.58
C ALA A 245 17.52 -18.36 10.36
N GLY A 246 17.86 -17.84 9.17
CA GLY A 246 17.03 -17.95 7.96
C GLY A 246 16.47 -16.61 7.49
N ASP A 247 15.42 -16.64 6.67
CA ASP A 247 14.85 -15.44 6.05
C ASP A 247 14.05 -14.62 7.08
N CYS A 248 14.55 -13.43 7.42
CA CYS A 248 13.95 -12.52 8.40
C CYS A 248 12.79 -11.73 7.80
N LEU A 249 12.98 -11.19 6.60
CA LEU A 249 11.98 -10.48 5.82
C LEU A 249 11.87 -11.10 4.44
N THR A 250 10.67 -11.47 4.02
CA THR A 250 10.40 -11.92 2.65
C THR A 250 9.28 -11.11 2.01
N ALA A 251 9.50 -10.63 0.79
CA ALA A 251 8.46 -10.04 -0.04
C ALA A 251 8.37 -10.83 -1.33
N THR A 252 7.17 -11.29 -1.68
CA THR A 252 6.94 -12.10 -2.89
C THR A 252 6.04 -11.36 -3.88
N ASN A 253 6.11 -11.73 -5.15
CA ASN A 253 5.22 -11.23 -6.20
C ASN A 253 3.73 -11.61 -6.00
N THR A 254 3.39 -12.43 -5.01
CA THR A 254 2.02 -12.74 -4.60
C THR A 254 1.40 -11.70 -3.65
N GLY A 255 2.13 -10.62 -3.35
CA GLY A 255 1.67 -9.54 -2.45
C GLY A 255 1.82 -9.87 -0.97
N VAL A 256 2.52 -10.95 -0.63
CA VAL A 256 2.79 -11.34 0.76
C VAL A 256 4.13 -10.76 1.23
N LEU A 257 4.08 -9.98 2.30
CA LEU A 257 5.23 -9.56 3.10
C LEU A 257 5.24 -10.35 4.41
N THR A 258 6.29 -11.13 4.67
CA THR A 258 6.46 -11.91 5.90
C THR A 258 7.60 -11.36 6.73
N VAL A 259 7.39 -11.23 8.04
CA VAL A 259 8.42 -10.89 9.02
C VAL A 259 8.49 -12.03 10.03
N GLN A 260 9.59 -12.80 10.04
CA GLN A 260 9.76 -13.96 10.92
C GLN A 260 10.75 -13.72 12.07
N CYS A 261 11.57 -12.70 11.93
CA CYS A 261 12.53 -12.28 12.95
C CYS A 261 11.88 -11.42 14.03
N ALA A 262 12.43 -11.50 15.24
CA ALA A 262 12.16 -10.50 16.27
C ALA A 262 12.79 -9.16 15.85
N GLY A 263 11.99 -8.11 15.86
CA GLY A 263 12.44 -6.78 15.43
C GLY A 263 11.28 -5.79 15.36
N VAL A 264 11.61 -4.55 14.99
CA VAL A 264 10.62 -3.49 14.83
C VAL A 264 10.62 -3.05 13.36
N LEU A 265 9.47 -3.13 12.72
CA LEU A 265 9.24 -2.48 11.42
C LEU A 265 8.83 -1.03 11.68
N GLN A 266 9.82 -0.13 11.75
CA GLN A 266 9.57 1.29 12.04
C GLN A 266 9.35 2.07 10.74
N ALA A 267 8.16 2.65 10.59
CA ALA A 267 7.84 3.55 9.50
C ALA A 267 7.31 4.88 10.06
N ARG A 268 7.84 6.02 9.59
CA ARG A 268 7.27 7.34 9.93
C ARG A 268 5.86 7.50 9.33
N THR A 269 5.64 6.95 8.15
CA THR A 269 4.35 6.88 7.45
C THR A 269 4.27 5.56 6.72
N GLY A 270 3.09 4.93 6.70
CA GLY A 270 2.86 3.69 5.96
C GLY A 270 1.48 3.66 5.32
N LEU A 271 1.35 3.08 4.13
CA LEU A 271 0.09 2.86 3.44
C LEU A 271 0.05 1.43 2.90
N PHE A 272 -0.88 0.64 3.41
CA PHE A 272 -1.22 -0.68 2.87
C PHE A 272 -2.53 -0.52 2.12
N ARG A 273 -2.50 -0.65 0.79
CA ARG A 273 -3.68 -0.53 -0.07
C ARG A 273 -3.97 -1.88 -0.70
N ALA A 274 -5.21 -2.35 -0.57
CA ALA A 274 -5.70 -3.50 -1.31
C ALA A 274 -6.31 -3.06 -2.65
N ASP A 275 -6.40 -3.98 -3.60
CA ASP A 275 -6.95 -3.73 -4.94
C ASP A 275 -8.42 -3.28 -4.91
N ASN A 276 -9.15 -3.65 -3.86
CA ASN A 276 -10.53 -3.21 -3.62
C ASN A 276 -10.63 -1.78 -3.06
N GLY A 277 -9.52 -1.03 -2.99
CA GLY A 277 -9.45 0.34 -2.49
C GLY A 277 -9.35 0.46 -0.96
N SER A 278 -9.37 -0.65 -0.21
CA SER A 278 -9.20 -0.63 1.24
C SER A 278 -7.80 -0.17 1.60
N VAL A 279 -7.69 0.63 2.65
CA VAL A 279 -6.42 1.18 3.11
C VAL A 279 -6.25 1.01 4.61
N VAL A 280 -5.05 0.59 5.02
CA VAL A 280 -4.53 0.75 6.37
C VAL A 280 -3.39 1.76 6.30
N ARG A 281 -3.49 2.87 7.03
CA ARG A 281 -2.49 3.93 7.02
C ARG A 281 -1.95 4.15 8.42
N ILE A 282 -0.63 4.27 8.52
CA ILE A 282 0.07 4.73 9.73
C ILE A 282 0.38 6.21 9.52
N ASP A 283 -0.21 7.05 10.36
CA ASP A 283 -0.08 8.49 10.32
C ASP A 283 0.43 9.05 11.66
N PRO A 284 1.40 9.96 11.65
CA PRO A 284 1.93 10.54 12.88
C PRO A 284 0.90 11.30 13.73
N ALA A 285 -0.13 11.88 13.12
CA ALA A 285 -1.14 12.70 13.80
C ALA A 285 -2.39 11.92 14.19
N SER A 286 -2.73 10.86 13.46
CA SER A 286 -3.99 10.11 13.59
C SER A 286 -3.80 8.61 13.90
N GLY A 287 -2.56 8.15 14.04
CA GLY A 287 -2.25 6.77 14.39
C GLY A 287 -2.57 5.78 13.26
N ILE A 288 -3.06 4.59 13.61
CA ILE A 288 -3.46 3.54 12.65
C ILE A 288 -4.91 3.77 12.23
N VAL A 289 -5.13 4.10 10.96
CA VAL A 289 -6.48 4.28 10.37
C VAL A 289 -6.72 3.17 9.36
N ALA A 290 -7.74 2.33 9.61
CA ALA A 290 -8.19 1.30 8.68
C ALA A 290 -9.56 1.68 8.10
N SER A 291 -9.70 1.67 6.76
CA SER A 291 -10.96 2.00 6.09
C SER A 291 -11.98 0.85 6.10
N GLN A 292 -11.54 -0.36 6.45
CA GLN A 292 -12.36 -1.57 6.55
C GLN A 292 -11.86 -2.46 7.71
N ARG A 293 -12.46 -3.64 7.88
CA ARG A 293 -12.19 -4.58 8.99
C ARG A 293 -10.72 -5.01 9.01
N ILE A 294 -10.06 -4.86 10.16
CA ILE A 294 -8.77 -5.53 10.44
C ILE A 294 -9.09 -6.99 10.77
N HIS A 295 -8.87 -7.90 9.81
CA HIS A 295 -9.10 -9.33 10.00
C HIS A 295 -7.81 -10.02 10.46
N ALA A 296 -7.61 -10.11 11.78
CA ALA A 296 -6.55 -10.91 12.38
C ALA A 296 -7.14 -12.16 13.04
N ALA A 297 -6.58 -13.33 12.76
CA ALA A 297 -7.07 -14.61 13.28
C ALA A 297 -7.09 -14.69 14.82
N ALA A 298 -6.30 -13.84 15.50
CA ALA A 298 -6.23 -13.72 16.96
C ALA A 298 -6.83 -12.40 17.49
N GLY A 299 -7.54 -11.64 16.66
CA GLY A 299 -7.96 -10.26 16.98
C GLY A 299 -6.82 -9.25 16.86
N LEU A 300 -7.14 -7.96 17.05
CA LEU A 300 -6.13 -6.90 17.18
C LEU A 300 -5.47 -7.08 18.56
N SER A 301 -4.29 -7.70 18.59
CA SER A 301 -3.45 -7.79 19.78
C SER A 301 -2.36 -6.74 19.67
N THR A 302 -2.44 -5.71 20.51
CA THR A 302 -1.41 -4.69 20.62
C THR A 302 -0.60 -4.98 21.87
N ASP A 303 0.63 -5.45 21.70
CA ASP A 303 1.58 -5.42 22.81
C ASP A 303 2.17 -4.01 22.93
N ARG A 304 2.24 -3.52 24.17
CA ARG A 304 2.73 -2.19 24.61
C ARG A 304 2.83 -1.08 23.54
N GLY A 305 1.96 -0.09 23.65
CA GLY A 305 2.20 1.25 23.08
C GLY A 305 1.55 1.56 21.74
N SER A 306 0.50 0.84 21.31
CA SER A 306 -0.32 1.30 20.19
C SER A 306 -1.75 1.59 20.64
N ILE A 307 -2.13 2.86 20.48
CA ILE A 307 -3.45 3.52 20.63
C ILE A 307 -3.71 4.27 21.95
N PHE A 308 -3.11 3.89 23.10
CA PHE A 308 -3.27 4.63 24.36
C PHE A 308 -1.91 4.95 25.01
N ASP A 309 -1.72 6.21 25.41
CA ASP A 309 -0.48 6.77 25.98
C ASP A 309 -0.10 6.13 27.34
N ALA A 310 1.21 6.10 27.61
CA ALA A 310 1.93 5.32 28.62
C ALA A 310 2.26 6.08 29.92
N ALA A 311 1.34 6.91 30.43
CA ALA A 311 1.39 7.26 31.85
C ALA A 311 0.81 6.16 32.76
N ASP A 312 0.28 5.07 32.19
CA ASP A 312 -0.61 4.16 32.91
C ASP A 312 -0.18 2.68 32.83
N ALA A 313 -0.15 2.00 33.97
CA ALA A 313 0.50 0.71 34.16
C ALA A 313 -0.37 -0.51 33.78
N GLN A 314 -1.19 -0.40 32.71
CA GLN A 314 -1.81 -1.48 31.88
C GLN A 314 -3.27 -1.19 31.47
N PRO A 315 -3.56 -0.18 30.62
CA PRO A 315 -4.82 -0.16 29.88
C PRO A 315 -4.76 -1.12 28.70
N THR A 316 -5.36 -2.30 28.81
CA THR A 316 -5.44 -3.27 27.70
C THR A 316 -6.88 -3.37 27.19
N LEU A 317 -7.09 -3.08 25.90
CA LEU A 317 -8.30 -3.47 25.20
C LEU A 317 -8.02 -4.78 24.46
N ARG A 318 -8.67 -5.87 24.88
CA ARG A 318 -8.54 -7.19 24.24
C ARG A 318 -9.88 -7.65 23.71
N VAL A 319 -9.93 -8.06 22.45
CA VAL A 319 -11.10 -8.72 21.86
C VAL A 319 -10.70 -10.13 21.42
N ALA A 320 -11.20 -11.15 22.11
CA ALA A 320 -10.87 -12.55 21.84
C ALA A 320 -12.08 -13.45 22.11
N ALA A 321 -12.34 -14.42 21.23
CA ALA A 321 -13.32 -15.50 21.44
C ALA A 321 -14.71 -15.04 21.94
N GLY A 322 -15.28 -13.98 21.34
CA GLY A 322 -16.61 -13.46 21.71
C GLY A 322 -16.65 -12.65 23.02
N GLN A 323 -15.48 -12.29 23.55
CA GLN A 323 -15.33 -11.42 24.71
C GLN A 323 -14.59 -10.14 24.32
N MET A 324 -15.01 -9.01 24.90
CA MET A 324 -14.28 -7.74 24.88
C MET A 324 -13.90 -7.39 26.31
N ILE A 325 -12.63 -7.10 26.54
CA ILE A 325 -12.08 -6.83 27.86
C ILE A 325 -11.35 -5.48 27.82
N VAL A 326 -11.64 -4.62 28.79
CA VAL A 326 -10.94 -3.37 29.06
C VAL A 326 -10.32 -3.51 30.45
N ALA A 327 -9.00 -3.59 30.52
CA ALA A 327 -8.25 -3.41 31.77
C ALA A 327 -7.69 -1.99 31.85
N THR A 328 -7.32 -1.56 33.04
CA THR A 328 -6.61 -0.32 33.37
C THR A 328 -5.43 -0.65 34.29
N GLY A 329 -4.58 0.33 34.62
CA GLY A 329 -3.49 0.15 35.58
C GLY A 329 -3.94 -0.32 36.98
N ALA A 330 -5.25 -0.22 37.29
CA ALA A 330 -5.86 -0.68 38.53
C ALA A 330 -6.48 -2.10 38.44
N GLY A 331 -6.42 -2.77 37.28
CA GLY A 331 -7.00 -4.09 37.05
C GLY A 331 -8.07 -4.11 35.96
N LEU A 332 -8.99 -5.08 36.00
CA LEU A 332 -10.08 -5.15 35.03
C LEU A 332 -11.05 -3.98 35.26
N ALA A 333 -11.43 -3.25 34.21
CA ALA A 333 -12.40 -2.16 34.32
C ALA A 333 -13.77 -2.54 33.74
N LEU A 334 -13.78 -3.18 32.56
CA LEU A 334 -15.00 -3.59 31.87
C LEU A 334 -14.78 -4.92 31.14
N SER A 335 -15.78 -5.80 31.19
CA SER A 335 -15.82 -6.97 30.31
C SER A 335 -17.20 -7.15 29.69
N VAL A 336 -17.24 -7.40 28.38
CA VAL A 336 -18.41 -7.85 27.64
C VAL A 336 -18.23 -9.33 27.34
N VAL A 337 -19.09 -10.18 27.90
CA VAL A 337 -19.01 -11.64 27.75
C VAL A 337 -20.40 -12.15 27.33
N GLY A 338 -20.51 -12.66 26.10
CA GLY A 338 -21.80 -13.11 25.58
C GLY A 338 -22.81 -11.95 25.47
N ARG A 339 -23.83 -11.94 26.35
CA ARG A 339 -24.85 -10.88 26.41
C ARG A 339 -24.68 -9.92 27.60
N ASP A 340 -23.66 -10.13 28.41
CA ASP A 340 -23.49 -9.45 29.69
C ASP A 340 -22.41 -8.37 29.58
N LEU A 341 -22.66 -7.24 30.24
CA LEU A 341 -21.70 -6.17 30.46
C LEU A 341 -21.39 -6.11 31.96
N VAL A 342 -20.12 -6.32 32.31
CA VAL A 342 -19.66 -6.36 33.69
C VAL A 342 -18.68 -5.21 33.91
N GLY A 343 -19.10 -4.20 34.67
CA GLY A 343 -18.22 -3.12 35.12
C GLY A 343 -17.58 -3.48 36.46
N HIS A 344 -16.27 -3.67 36.46
CA HIS A 344 -15.51 -4.10 37.65
C HIS A 344 -15.16 -2.94 38.58
N ALA A 345 -15.18 -1.71 38.07
CA ALA A 345 -14.97 -0.46 38.82
C ALA A 345 -16.20 0.47 38.79
N GLY A 346 -17.37 -0.07 38.46
CA GLY A 346 -18.60 0.69 38.23
C GLY A 346 -18.81 1.09 36.76
N VAL A 347 -20.04 1.50 36.43
CA VAL A 347 -20.46 1.95 35.09
C VAL A 347 -21.15 3.31 35.24
N SER A 348 -20.59 4.36 34.64
CA SER A 348 -21.22 5.68 34.55
C SER A 348 -21.70 5.93 33.13
N VAL A 349 -23.01 6.18 32.97
CA VAL A 349 -23.66 6.42 31.68
C VAL A 349 -24.80 7.43 31.86
N ASP A 350 -25.10 8.23 30.83
CA ASP A 350 -26.24 9.17 30.87
C ASP A 350 -27.58 8.45 31.07
N ARG A 351 -27.71 7.24 30.51
CA ARG A 351 -28.90 6.40 30.64
C ARG A 351 -28.53 4.92 30.67
N LEU A 352 -28.94 4.21 31.71
CA LEU A 352 -28.84 2.75 31.81
C LEU A 352 -30.23 2.12 31.64
N GLY A 353 -30.39 1.27 30.64
CA GLY A 353 -31.66 0.56 30.38
C GLY A 353 -31.57 -0.91 30.78
N VAL A 354 -32.46 -1.36 31.67
CA VAL A 354 -32.59 -2.78 32.05
C VAL A 354 -33.59 -3.46 31.12
N ARG A 355 -33.14 -4.44 30.33
CA ARG A 355 -33.99 -5.10 29.31
C ARG A 355 -34.72 -6.33 29.83
N GLU A 356 -34.11 -7.10 30.74
CA GLU A 356 -34.69 -8.33 31.26
C GLU A 356 -35.98 -8.04 32.02
N VAL A 357 -37.05 -8.77 31.69
CA VAL A 357 -38.34 -8.67 32.36
C VAL A 357 -38.51 -9.88 33.26
N ALA A 358 -38.76 -9.65 34.55
CA ALA A 358 -39.02 -10.69 35.54
C ALA A 358 -40.22 -10.33 36.41
N ALA A 359 -40.73 -11.30 37.17
CA ALA A 359 -41.81 -11.10 38.13
C ALA A 359 -41.24 -11.07 39.56
N ALA A 360 -41.74 -10.16 40.39
CA ALA A 360 -41.35 -10.11 41.80
C ALA A 360 -41.63 -11.46 42.49
N ASN A 361 -40.77 -11.81 43.46
CA ASN A 361 -40.83 -13.04 44.25
C ASN A 361 -40.67 -14.35 43.47
N THR A 362 -40.19 -14.30 42.22
CA THR A 362 -39.82 -15.49 41.45
C THR A 362 -38.33 -15.79 41.57
N ALA A 363 -37.92 -17.03 41.27
CA ALA A 363 -36.53 -17.44 41.35
C ALA A 363 -35.66 -16.67 40.34
N CYS A 364 -34.44 -16.31 40.76
CA CYS A 364 -33.40 -15.74 39.93
C CYS A 364 -32.09 -16.52 40.14
N THR A 365 -31.21 -16.51 39.15
CA THR A 365 -29.91 -17.17 39.22
C THR A 365 -28.82 -16.13 39.09
N ALA A 366 -28.15 -15.79 40.19
CA ALA A 366 -27.00 -14.91 40.16
C ALA A 366 -25.88 -15.56 39.34
N ARG A 367 -25.56 -14.97 38.18
CA ARG A 367 -24.54 -15.45 37.23
C ARG A 367 -23.16 -14.87 37.53
N ILE A 368 -23.07 -13.75 38.27
CA ILE A 368 -21.83 -12.96 38.37
C ILE A 368 -21.12 -13.14 39.73
N SER A 369 -21.83 -13.36 40.85
CA SER A 369 -21.24 -13.78 42.15
C SER A 369 -22.32 -14.14 43.18
N SER A 370 -22.03 -15.07 44.09
CA SER A 370 -22.89 -15.42 45.24
C SER A 370 -22.46 -14.74 46.55
N GLN A 371 -21.43 -13.88 46.55
CA GLN A 371 -21.04 -13.11 47.73
C GLN A 371 -21.99 -11.92 47.93
N ALA A 372 -22.53 -11.78 49.15
CA ALA A 372 -23.37 -10.66 49.53
C ALA A 372 -22.67 -9.32 49.25
N GLY A 373 -23.32 -8.44 48.48
CA GLY A 373 -22.81 -7.11 48.14
C GLY A 373 -21.77 -7.05 47.01
N ALA A 374 -21.38 -8.19 46.41
CA ALA A 374 -20.35 -8.20 45.37
C ALA A 374 -20.89 -7.79 43.99
N ASN A 375 -22.11 -8.20 43.63
CA ASN A 375 -22.78 -7.86 42.37
C ASN A 375 -24.31 -7.95 42.55
N ALA A 376 -25.05 -7.04 41.91
CA ALA A 376 -26.51 -7.08 41.89
C ALA A 376 -26.98 -7.21 40.44
N GLU A 377 -27.77 -8.23 40.16
CA GLU A 377 -28.47 -8.34 38.88
C GLU A 377 -29.78 -7.59 38.96
N PHE A 378 -30.05 -6.77 37.95
CA PHE A 378 -31.26 -5.97 37.86
C PHE A 378 -32.13 -6.47 36.71
N ALA A 379 -33.43 -6.56 36.99
CA ALA A 379 -34.46 -6.77 35.99
C ALA A 379 -35.53 -5.69 36.16
N ARG A 380 -36.49 -5.63 35.24
CA ARG A 380 -37.69 -4.82 35.41
C ARG A 380 -38.94 -5.67 35.48
N THR A 381 -39.97 -5.19 36.16
CA THR A 381 -41.32 -5.76 36.03
C THR A 381 -41.93 -5.34 34.69
N SER A 382 -43.02 -6.01 34.28
CA SER A 382 -43.80 -5.60 33.10
C SER A 382 -44.36 -4.18 33.23
N ALA A 383 -44.60 -3.72 34.47
CA ALA A 383 -45.03 -2.36 34.79
C ALA A 383 -43.90 -1.33 34.84
N GLY A 384 -42.63 -1.76 34.67
CA GLY A 384 -41.45 -0.88 34.68
C GLY A 384 -40.77 -0.71 36.04
N GLY A 385 -41.26 -1.37 37.09
CA GLY A 385 -40.61 -1.38 38.40
C GLY A 385 -39.24 -2.04 38.38
N LEU A 386 -38.34 -1.64 39.27
CA LEU A 386 -36.98 -2.16 39.34
C LEU A 386 -36.90 -3.38 40.28
N LEU A 387 -36.37 -4.48 39.78
CA LEU A 387 -36.10 -5.69 40.53
C LEU A 387 -34.60 -5.86 40.77
N VAL A 388 -34.23 -6.43 41.92
CA VAL A 388 -32.88 -6.91 42.23
C VAL A 388 -32.94 -8.39 42.58
N CYS A 389 -32.01 -9.18 42.04
CA CYS A 389 -31.87 -10.57 42.44
C CYS A 389 -31.15 -10.65 43.80
N ALA A 390 -31.85 -11.08 44.84
CA ALA A 390 -31.31 -11.24 46.19
C ALA A 390 -31.67 -12.62 46.74
N ASP A 391 -30.68 -13.35 47.25
CA ASP A 391 -30.83 -14.72 47.79
C ASP A 391 -31.58 -15.66 46.83
N GLY A 392 -31.28 -15.57 45.54
CA GLY A 392 -31.91 -16.40 44.50
C GLY A 392 -33.38 -16.06 44.21
N THR A 393 -33.88 -14.92 44.69
CA THR A 393 -35.24 -14.44 44.42
C THR A 393 -35.25 -12.99 43.92
N TRP A 394 -36.06 -12.70 42.91
CA TRP A 394 -36.30 -11.32 42.47
C TRP A 394 -37.06 -10.53 43.55
N ARG A 395 -36.45 -9.49 44.09
CA ARG A 395 -37.05 -8.54 45.04
C ARG A 395 -37.29 -7.20 44.36
N GLU A 396 -38.46 -6.63 44.57
CA GLU A 396 -38.79 -5.33 44.00
C GLU A 396 -38.25 -4.21 44.89
N LEU A 397 -37.43 -3.34 44.30
CA LEU A 397 -36.83 -2.17 44.97
C LEU A 397 -37.70 -0.93 44.80
N ALA A 398 -38.30 -0.78 43.62
CA ALA A 398 -39.16 0.34 43.27
C ALA A 398 -40.33 -0.18 42.45
N ALA A 399 -41.50 -0.32 43.09
CA ALA A 399 -42.70 -0.77 42.42
C ALA A 399 -43.36 0.39 41.66
N LEU A 400 -43.69 0.14 40.40
CA LEU A 400 -44.52 1.03 39.60
C LEU A 400 -45.85 0.34 39.33
N ALA A 401 -46.94 1.08 39.53
CA ALA A 401 -48.28 0.56 39.34
C ALA A 401 -49.23 1.65 38.81
N SER A 402 -50.49 1.30 38.62
CA SER A 402 -51.56 2.24 38.30
C SER A 402 -52.63 2.16 39.39
N THR A 403 -53.14 3.32 39.82
CA THR A 403 -54.29 3.40 40.73
C THR A 403 -55.44 2.50 40.24
N GLY A 404 -56.04 1.71 41.15
CA GLY A 404 -57.11 0.75 40.83
C GLY A 404 -56.63 -0.61 40.27
N GLY A 405 -55.34 -0.78 39.99
CA GLY A 405 -54.76 -2.06 39.58
C GLY A 405 -54.71 -3.08 40.73
N ALA A 406 -54.67 -4.38 40.39
CA ALA A 406 -54.51 -5.44 41.38
C ALA A 406 -53.13 -5.40 42.05
N CYS A 407 -53.06 -5.76 43.34
CA CYS A 407 -51.83 -5.73 44.12
C CYS A 407 -51.75 -6.86 45.17
N ASN A 408 -50.54 -7.23 45.56
CA ASN A 408 -50.24 -8.22 46.61
C ASN A 408 -48.78 -8.02 47.09
N PRO A 409 -48.46 -8.13 48.39
CA PRO A 409 -49.36 -8.23 49.55
C PRO A 409 -50.06 -6.93 49.90
N ASN A 410 -51.19 -7.03 50.60
CA ASN A 410 -51.77 -5.89 51.30
C ASN A 410 -50.70 -5.25 52.20
N GLY A 411 -50.56 -3.93 52.11
CA GLY A 411 -49.50 -3.16 52.76
C GLY A 411 -48.28 -2.90 51.90
N ALA A 412 -48.18 -3.45 50.69
CA ALA A 412 -47.15 -3.07 49.73
C ALA A 412 -47.29 -1.59 49.33
N PHE A 413 -46.16 -0.96 48.99
CA PHE A 413 -46.10 0.41 48.49
C PHE A 413 -45.61 0.43 47.05
N ALA A 414 -46.16 1.33 46.23
CA ALA A 414 -45.74 1.57 44.87
C ALA A 414 -45.84 3.06 44.53
N THR A 415 -45.29 3.45 43.39
CA THR A 415 -45.49 4.77 42.81
C THR A 415 -46.42 4.66 41.61
N ASP A 416 -47.41 5.54 41.53
CA ASP A 416 -48.29 5.61 40.37
C ASP A 416 -47.51 6.05 39.14
N SER A 417 -47.56 5.23 38.09
CA SER A 417 -46.82 5.44 36.84
C SER A 417 -47.26 6.66 36.05
N GLY A 418 -48.47 7.19 36.28
CA GLY A 418 -48.98 8.38 35.62
C GLY A 418 -48.81 9.66 36.45
N SER A 419 -49.12 9.61 37.75
CA SER A 419 -49.11 10.80 38.62
C SER A 419 -47.86 10.93 39.50
N GLY A 420 -47.04 9.88 39.67
CA GLY A 420 -45.91 9.88 40.58
C GLY A 420 -46.29 9.86 42.07
N THR A 421 -47.57 9.70 42.40
CA THR A 421 -48.07 9.67 43.78
C THR A 421 -47.83 8.32 44.44
N GLY A 422 -47.67 8.31 45.76
CA GLY A 422 -47.57 7.07 46.53
C GLY A 422 -48.88 6.27 46.48
N LEU A 423 -48.76 4.98 46.18
CA LEU A 423 -49.83 4.00 46.23
C LEU A 423 -49.58 3.04 47.39
N VAL A 424 -50.65 2.59 48.03
CA VAL A 424 -50.60 1.49 49.00
C VAL A 424 -51.62 0.43 48.63
N CYS A 425 -51.18 -0.82 48.69
CA CYS A 425 -52.02 -1.96 48.42
C CYS A 425 -52.97 -2.19 49.60
N ARG A 426 -54.29 -2.08 49.41
CA ARG A 426 -55.25 -2.63 50.39
C ARG A 426 -56.37 -3.36 49.69
N LEU A 427 -56.83 -4.42 50.34
CA LEU A 427 -57.88 -5.30 49.82
C LEU A 427 -57.57 -5.82 48.40
N GLY A 428 -56.29 -6.01 48.07
CA GLY A 428 -55.84 -6.49 46.77
C GLY A 428 -55.88 -5.46 45.64
N VAL A 429 -56.08 -4.17 45.95
CA VAL A 429 -56.11 -3.07 44.97
C VAL A 429 -55.18 -1.92 45.37
N TRP A 430 -54.47 -1.35 44.40
CA TRP A 430 -53.66 -0.15 44.58
C TRP A 430 -54.56 1.07 44.78
N MET A 431 -54.52 1.65 45.98
CA MET A 431 -55.18 2.92 46.29
C MET A 431 -54.14 4.00 46.51
N ARG A 432 -54.50 5.25 46.24
CA ARG A 432 -53.58 6.36 46.51
C ARG A 432 -53.47 6.57 48.02
N ALA A 433 -52.26 6.87 48.48
CA ALA A 433 -52.00 7.04 49.90
C ALA A 433 -52.73 8.27 50.48
N ASP A 434 -52.97 9.29 49.65
CA ASP A 434 -53.75 10.49 49.98
C ASP A 434 -55.25 10.23 50.14
N ASP A 435 -55.83 9.29 49.39
CA ASP A 435 -57.24 8.89 49.55
C ASP A 435 -57.54 8.24 50.90
N LEU A 436 -56.50 7.79 51.61
CA LEU A 436 -56.62 7.11 52.90
C LEU A 436 -56.52 8.05 54.10
N LEU A 437 -56.21 9.32 53.87
CA LEU A 437 -56.14 10.35 54.88
C LEU A 437 -57.26 11.37 54.65
N SER A 438 -57.96 11.79 55.71
CA SER A 438 -58.96 12.86 55.59
C SER A 438 -58.27 14.17 55.21
N SER A 439 -58.72 14.81 54.12
CA SER A 439 -58.31 16.18 53.75
C SER A 439 -58.94 17.27 54.62
N TYR A 440 -59.84 16.90 55.54
CA TYR A 440 -60.50 17.82 56.46
C TYR A 440 -59.82 17.82 57.82
N VAL A 441 -59.34 19.00 58.24
CA VAL A 441 -58.85 19.26 59.58
C VAL A 441 -59.86 20.15 60.30
N MET A 442 -60.48 19.63 61.38
CA MET A 442 -61.42 20.41 62.20
C MET A 442 -60.64 21.46 63.00
N THR A 443 -60.99 22.74 62.83
CA THR A 443 -60.31 23.86 63.50
C THR A 443 -61.07 24.40 64.70
N GLY A 444 -62.38 24.15 64.77
CA GLY A 444 -63.19 24.61 65.90
C GLY A 444 -64.66 24.18 65.80
N SER A 445 -65.37 24.32 66.91
CA SER A 445 -66.82 24.11 67.00
C SER A 445 -67.42 25.10 67.97
N GLN A 446 -68.54 25.71 67.62
CA GLN A 446 -69.27 26.61 68.51
C GLN A 446 -70.78 26.55 68.28
N ILE A 447 -71.55 26.88 69.31
CA ILE A 447 -73.01 26.98 69.23
C ILE A 447 -73.36 28.37 68.68
N VAL A 448 -74.26 28.42 67.70
CA VAL A 448 -74.65 29.62 66.96
C VAL A 448 -76.17 29.75 66.86
N ALA A 449 -76.65 30.98 66.88
CA ALA A 449 -78.01 31.38 66.56
C ALA A 449 -78.07 32.02 65.16
N SER A 450 -79.28 32.24 64.64
CA SER A 450 -79.45 33.00 63.40
C SER A 450 -79.02 34.45 63.60
N GLY A 451 -78.18 34.98 62.71
CA GLY A 451 -77.56 36.30 62.79
C GLY A 451 -76.12 36.27 63.31
N ASP A 452 -75.70 35.20 63.99
CA ASP A 452 -74.34 35.08 64.52
C ASP A 452 -73.30 34.98 63.40
N SER A 453 -72.12 35.54 63.66
CA SER A 453 -70.97 35.49 62.75
C SER A 453 -69.94 34.46 63.23
N VAL A 454 -69.59 33.52 62.36
CA VAL A 454 -68.54 32.52 62.59
C VAL A 454 -67.31 32.93 61.81
N LEU A 455 -66.21 33.24 62.49
CA LEU A 455 -64.96 33.61 61.82
C LEU A 455 -64.43 32.46 60.96
N LYS A 456 -63.97 32.79 59.76
CA LYS A 456 -63.28 31.81 58.90
C LYS A 456 -61.94 31.46 59.54
N PRO A 457 -61.59 30.17 59.63
CA PRO A 457 -60.29 29.77 60.15
C PRO A 457 -59.19 30.22 59.19
N ALA A 458 -58.03 30.56 59.74
CA ALA A 458 -56.85 30.80 58.94
C ALA A 458 -56.31 29.45 58.45
N CYS A 459 -56.78 29.00 57.29
CA CYS A 459 -56.24 27.81 56.65
C CYS A 459 -54.86 28.15 56.07
N GLY A 460 -53.85 27.39 56.49
CA GLY A 460 -52.49 27.55 55.97
C GLY A 460 -52.38 27.16 54.50
N ARG A 461 -51.14 27.01 54.03
CA ARG A 461 -50.86 26.41 52.73
C ARG A 461 -50.28 25.02 52.93
N LEU A 462 -50.78 24.05 52.18
CA LEU A 462 -50.15 22.74 52.03
C LEU A 462 -49.53 22.68 50.63
N GLY A 463 -48.23 22.94 50.55
CA GLY A 463 -47.55 23.12 49.27
C GLY A 463 -48.02 24.38 48.53
N THR A 464 -48.52 24.23 47.30
CA THR A 464 -49.01 25.33 46.44
C THR A 464 -50.50 25.61 46.59
N ALA A 465 -51.27 24.72 47.23
CA ALA A 465 -52.71 24.90 47.44
C ALA A 465 -52.97 25.67 48.74
N ALA A 466 -53.83 26.69 48.66
CA ALA A 466 -54.36 27.36 49.84
C ALA A 466 -55.49 26.51 50.42
N GLY A 467 -55.42 26.22 51.73
CA GLY A 467 -56.50 25.51 52.39
C GLY A 467 -57.80 26.31 52.29
N THR A 468 -58.90 25.62 51.99
CA THR A 468 -60.21 26.25 51.86
C THR A 468 -60.96 26.15 53.19
N PRO A 469 -61.37 27.28 53.79
CA PRO A 469 -62.18 27.27 55.00
C PRO A 469 -63.59 26.76 54.68
N LEU A 470 -64.11 25.86 55.51
CA LEU A 470 -65.44 25.28 55.38
C LEU A 470 -66.19 25.33 56.72
N ILE A 471 -67.50 25.39 56.65
CA ILE A 471 -68.41 25.36 57.81
C ILE A 471 -69.51 24.35 57.57
N TYR A 472 -69.77 23.51 58.57
CA TYR A 472 -70.93 22.62 58.64
C TYR A 472 -71.82 23.07 59.79
N LEU A 473 -73.11 23.21 59.52
CA LEU A 473 -74.13 23.55 60.52
C LEU A 473 -74.92 22.30 60.88
N LEU A 474 -74.70 21.79 62.08
CA LEU A 474 -75.43 20.65 62.63
C LEU A 474 -76.59 21.16 63.51
N PRO A 475 -77.79 20.57 63.44
CA PRO A 475 -78.89 20.97 64.32
C PRO A 475 -78.57 20.74 65.80
N GLN A 476 -79.07 21.64 66.66
CA GLN A 476 -79.07 21.42 68.11
C GLN A 476 -80.47 21.56 68.71
N ILE A 477 -81.00 22.79 68.78
CA ILE A 477 -82.34 23.08 69.29
C ILE A 477 -83.04 23.90 68.22
N GLU A 478 -84.00 23.29 67.53
CA GLU A 478 -84.76 23.97 66.48
C GLU A 478 -86.23 23.58 66.64
N SER A 479 -87.12 24.56 66.57
CA SER A 479 -88.56 24.34 66.63
C SER A 479 -89.23 25.26 65.61
N SER A 480 -90.08 24.69 64.77
CA SER A 480 -90.89 25.40 63.79
C SER A 480 -92.28 24.79 63.77
N LYS A 481 -93.27 25.60 63.38
CA LYS A 481 -94.62 25.11 63.09
C LYS A 481 -94.71 24.36 61.75
N ALA A 482 -93.65 24.42 60.93
CA ALA A 482 -93.50 23.72 59.64
C ALA A 482 -92.48 22.57 59.70
N SER A 483 -92.51 21.65 58.74
CA SER A 483 -91.78 20.37 58.75
C SER A 483 -90.35 20.41 58.17
N SER A 484 -89.78 21.59 57.90
CA SER A 484 -88.42 21.70 57.35
C SER A 484 -87.65 22.87 57.92
N PHE A 485 -86.34 22.69 58.06
CA PHE A 485 -85.39 23.70 58.51
C PHE A 485 -84.30 23.87 57.47
N THR A 486 -83.92 25.12 57.20
CA THR A 486 -82.82 25.45 56.30
C THR A 486 -81.71 26.12 57.08
N ARG A 487 -80.50 25.55 57.03
CA ARG A 487 -79.30 26.11 57.67
C ARG A 487 -78.39 26.66 56.59
N LYS A 488 -78.14 27.96 56.61
CA LYS A 488 -77.24 28.62 55.66
C LYS A 488 -76.11 29.30 56.41
N ALA A 489 -74.93 29.22 55.83
CA ALA A 489 -73.80 30.04 56.20
C ALA A 489 -73.53 30.96 55.00
N VAL A 490 -73.88 32.24 55.14
CA VAL A 490 -73.69 33.24 54.08
C VAL A 490 -72.31 33.84 54.22
N ASP A 491 -71.55 33.90 53.14
CA ASP A 491 -70.22 34.52 53.16
C ASP A 491 -70.32 36.03 53.44
N ALA A 492 -69.72 36.48 54.54
CA ALA A 492 -69.67 37.88 54.96
C ALA A 492 -68.21 38.39 55.02
N GLY A 493 -67.32 37.86 54.18
CA GLY A 493 -65.92 38.25 54.10
C GLY A 493 -65.06 37.47 55.09
N ALA A 494 -64.70 38.08 56.22
CA ALA A 494 -63.84 37.48 57.25
C ALA A 494 -64.53 36.37 58.08
N GLY A 495 -65.86 36.25 57.96
CA GLY A 495 -66.66 35.24 58.62
C GLY A 495 -67.83 34.79 57.76
N TRP A 496 -68.59 33.82 58.25
CA TRP A 496 -69.88 33.44 57.72
C TRP A 496 -70.99 33.91 58.65
N GLN A 497 -72.02 34.52 58.10
CA GLN A 497 -73.24 34.82 58.84
C GLN A 497 -74.17 33.61 58.82
N VAL A 498 -74.54 33.12 60.00
CA VAL A 498 -75.42 31.97 60.16
C VAL A 498 -76.86 32.42 59.99
N GLN A 499 -77.62 31.68 59.18
CA GLN A 499 -79.06 31.85 59.04
C GLN A 499 -79.73 30.51 59.31
N LEU A 500 -80.56 30.49 60.34
CA LEU A 500 -81.42 29.35 60.65
C LEU A 500 -82.84 29.77 60.24
N LEU A 501 -83.34 29.18 59.17
CA LEU A 501 -84.59 29.58 58.52
C LEU A 501 -85.62 28.46 58.63
N ASP A 502 -86.90 28.84 58.73
CA ASP A 502 -88.01 27.92 58.55
C ASP A 502 -88.25 27.60 57.05
N HIS A 503 -89.35 26.89 56.77
CA HIS A 503 -89.78 26.54 55.43
C HIS A 503 -90.03 27.75 54.53
N ASP A 504 -90.58 28.83 55.10
CA ASP A 504 -90.94 30.05 54.36
C ASP A 504 -89.74 30.99 54.16
N GLY A 505 -88.55 30.58 54.62
CA GLY A 505 -87.34 31.39 54.57
C GLY A 505 -87.28 32.47 55.65
N THR A 506 -88.16 32.40 56.65
CA THR A 506 -88.17 33.33 57.78
C THR A 506 -87.15 32.90 58.82
N ILE A 507 -86.47 33.86 59.45
CA ILE A 507 -85.52 33.57 60.53
C ILE A 507 -86.24 32.88 61.69
N LEU A 508 -85.72 31.73 62.11
CA LEU A 508 -86.16 31.04 63.32
C LEU A 508 -85.84 31.92 64.52
N GLY A 509 -86.87 32.55 65.10
CA GLY A 509 -86.75 33.36 66.31
C GLY A 509 -86.58 32.52 67.58
N GLY A 510 -86.12 33.14 68.68
CA GLY A 510 -86.10 32.53 70.01
C GLY A 510 -84.86 31.65 70.33
N PRO A 511 -85.02 30.48 70.98
CA PRO A 511 -83.92 29.64 71.45
C PRO A 511 -83.29 28.76 70.36
N ALA A 512 -83.54 29.05 69.08
CA ALA A 512 -83.00 28.25 67.98
C ALA A 512 -81.46 28.28 67.99
N ARG A 513 -80.82 27.10 68.00
CA ARG A 513 -79.37 26.91 68.04
C ARG A 513 -78.93 25.80 67.09
N ALA A 514 -77.81 26.02 66.43
CA ALA A 514 -77.06 25.03 65.66
C ALA A 514 -75.61 24.96 66.16
N ILE A 515 -74.91 23.88 65.84
CA ILE A 515 -73.47 23.75 66.07
C ILE A 515 -72.76 24.03 64.75
N ALA A 516 -71.99 25.11 64.72
CA ALA A 516 -71.08 25.42 63.63
C ALA A 516 -69.76 24.69 63.85
N GLN A 517 -69.50 23.65 63.05
CA GLN A 517 -68.20 23.00 62.96
C GLN A 517 -67.41 23.59 61.81
N VAL A 518 -66.19 24.00 62.09
CA VAL A 518 -65.34 24.73 61.15
C VAL A 518 -64.13 23.87 60.81
N TYR A 519 -63.82 23.79 59.52
CA TYR A 519 -62.76 22.95 58.97
C TYR A 519 -61.85 23.75 58.05
N CYS A 520 -60.61 23.30 57.94
CA CYS A 520 -59.76 23.58 56.79
C CYS A 520 -59.66 22.33 55.92
N LYS A 521 -60.01 22.47 54.65
CA LYS A 521 -59.80 21.45 53.62
C LYS A 521 -58.50 21.76 52.88
N TYR A 522 -57.58 20.81 52.87
CA TYR A 522 -56.28 20.94 52.18
C TYR A 522 -56.22 20.14 50.89
#